data_AF-A0A7C4V3C3-F1
#
_entry.id   AF-A0A7C4V3C3-F1
#
_cell.length_a   1.000
_cell.length_b   1.000
_cell.length_c   1.000
_cell.angle_alpha   90.00
_cell.angle_beta   90.00
_cell.angle_gamma   90.00
#
_symmetry.space_group_name_H-M   'P 1'
#
loop_
_entity.id
_entity.type
_entity.pdbx_description
1 polymer ?
#
loop_
_entity_poly.entity_id
_entity_poly.type
_entity_poly.pdbx_seq_one_letter_code
_entity_poly.pdbx_strand_id
1 'polypeptide(L)'
;MQQDSKGEELFAHSAQSEENGTHELSTITGIEPQKRRSGRYSVYVDNEFFLGVDSDVLVALGLAVGQKVDRELLDRIVTEETVRRAKAYAYNLLSYRQRTEKELRDKLAS
;
A
#
# COMPACT_ATOMS: atom_id res chain seq x y z
N MET A 1 -45.68 1.16 -54.54
CA MET A 1 -45.74 0.38 -53.30
C MET A 1 -44.48 0.77 -52.52
N GLN A 2 -44.40 2.00 -51.97
CA GLN A 2 -44.85 2.41 -50.62
C GLN A 2 -44.33 1.41 -49.56
N GLN A 3 -43.26 1.76 -48.83
CA GLN A 3 -43.24 2.48 -47.52
C GLN A 3 -43.85 1.59 -46.41
N ASP A 4 -43.20 1.34 -45.28
CA ASP A 4 -42.82 2.28 -44.20
C ASP A 4 -41.48 1.83 -43.55
N SER A 5 -40.48 2.62 -43.14
CA SER A 5 -40.41 3.83 -42.30
C SER A 5 -40.99 3.70 -40.90
N LYS A 6 -40.15 3.29 -39.95
CA LYS A 6 -39.90 3.96 -38.66
C LYS A 6 -38.38 3.83 -38.45
N GLY A 7 -37.58 4.90 -38.38
CA GLY A 7 -37.72 6.02 -37.44
C GLY A 7 -37.48 5.44 -36.04
N GLU A 8 -36.47 5.78 -35.27
CA GLU A 8 -35.75 7.02 -35.01
C GLU A 8 -34.47 6.57 -34.27
N GLU A 9 -33.31 7.06 -34.67
CA GLU A 9 -32.54 8.02 -33.87
C GLU A 9 -32.20 7.60 -32.44
N LEU A 10 -30.88 7.59 -32.19
CA LEU A 10 -30.22 8.23 -31.05
C LEU A 10 -30.69 7.75 -29.67
N PHE A 11 -29.80 7.10 -28.91
CA PHE A 11 -29.37 7.60 -27.59
C PHE A 11 -28.29 6.64 -27.04
N ALA A 12 -27.11 7.23 -26.88
CA ALA A 12 -26.05 6.91 -25.94
C ALA A 12 -26.16 5.58 -25.16
N HIS A 13 -25.26 4.66 -25.45
CA HIS A 13 -24.43 4.08 -24.39
C HIS A 13 -23.03 4.66 -24.55
N SER A 14 -22.89 5.99 -24.38
CA SER A 14 -22.23 6.54 -23.18
C SER A 14 -21.19 5.58 -22.60
N ALA A 15 -19.97 5.70 -23.11
CA ALA A 15 -18.75 5.80 -22.32
C ALA A 15 -18.78 5.05 -20.98
N GLN A 16 -18.40 3.77 -20.97
CA GLN A 16 -17.88 3.10 -19.78
C GLN A 16 -16.97 1.95 -20.23
N SER A 17 -15.71 2.26 -20.53
CA SER A 17 -14.56 1.38 -20.29
C SER A 17 -13.27 2.03 -20.83
N GLU A 18 -13.00 3.27 -20.40
CA GLU A 18 -11.62 3.72 -20.24
C GLU A 18 -11.27 3.55 -18.75
N GLU A 19 -10.04 3.14 -18.47
CA GLU A 19 -9.47 2.77 -17.16
C GLU A 19 -9.68 1.32 -16.68
N ASN A 20 -9.25 0.34 -17.47
CA ASN A 20 -8.62 -0.84 -16.85
C ASN A 20 -7.17 -0.45 -16.54
N GLY A 21 -6.96 0.20 -15.40
CA GLY A 21 -5.63 0.33 -14.81
C GLY A 21 -5.08 -1.08 -14.60
N THR A 22 -3.95 -1.39 -15.23
CA THR A 22 -3.32 -2.70 -15.14
C THR A 22 -3.03 -3.04 -13.68
N HIS A 23 -3.85 -3.89 -13.04
CA HIS A 23 -3.48 -4.53 -11.78
C HIS A 23 -2.42 -5.58 -12.10
N GLU A 24 -1.16 -5.15 -12.19
CA GLU A 24 -0.03 -6.09 -12.21
C GLU A 24 0.01 -6.80 -10.86
N LEU A 25 -0.27 -8.11 -10.90
CA LEU A 25 -0.22 -8.97 -9.73
C LEU A 25 1.19 -9.52 -9.57
N SER A 26 1.88 -9.02 -8.56
CA SER A 26 3.14 -9.54 -8.07
C SER A 26 2.94 -10.63 -7.02
N THR A 27 4.00 -11.34 -6.64
CA THR A 27 3.94 -12.39 -5.62
C THR A 27 4.95 -12.14 -4.51
N ILE A 28 4.54 -12.26 -3.25
CA ILE A 28 5.49 -12.30 -2.14
C ILE A 28 6.26 -13.62 -2.22
N THR A 29 7.55 -13.56 -2.53
CA THR A 29 8.40 -14.75 -2.66
C THR A 29 9.16 -15.09 -1.38
N GLY A 30 9.27 -14.14 -0.44
CA GLY A 30 10.02 -14.36 0.78
C GLY A 30 9.64 -13.39 1.90
N ILE A 31 9.69 -13.89 3.13
CA ILE A 31 9.55 -13.12 4.35
C ILE A 31 10.60 -13.66 5.32
N GLU A 32 11.61 -12.87 5.64
CA GLU A 32 12.74 -13.30 6.47
C GLU A 32 12.97 -12.38 7.67
N PRO A 33 13.24 -12.91 8.88
CA PRO A 33 13.56 -12.07 10.03
C PRO A 33 14.89 -11.33 9.84
N GLN A 34 14.96 -10.07 10.26
CA GLN A 34 16.18 -9.27 10.16
C GLN A 34 17.16 -9.58 11.31
N LYS A 35 18.43 -9.84 10.97
CA LYS A 35 19.47 -10.30 11.91
C LYS A 35 19.70 -9.41 13.15
N ARG A 36 19.55 -8.09 13.02
CA ARG A 36 19.91 -7.13 14.10
C ARG A 36 18.71 -6.56 14.86
N ARG A 37 17.49 -6.73 14.36
CA ARG A 37 16.28 -6.06 14.88
C ARG A 37 15.19 -7.10 15.08
N SER A 38 14.98 -7.51 16.33
CA SER A 38 13.87 -8.41 16.67
C SER A 38 12.54 -7.77 16.29
N GLY A 39 11.62 -8.54 15.73
CA GLY A 39 10.31 -8.06 15.31
C GLY A 39 10.27 -7.36 13.95
N ARG A 40 11.39 -7.27 13.20
CA ARG A 40 11.39 -6.77 11.82
C ARG A 40 11.65 -7.89 10.82
N TYR A 41 10.93 -7.83 9.70
CA TYR A 41 10.98 -8.81 8.64
C TYR A 41 11.27 -8.13 7.31
N SER A 42 12.13 -8.72 6.49
CA SER A 42 12.34 -8.32 5.11
C SER A 42 11.32 -9.04 4.22
N VAL A 43 10.55 -8.27 3.46
CA VAL A 43 9.59 -8.79 2.49
C VAL A 43 10.22 -8.74 1.10
N TYR A 44 10.11 -9.85 0.38
CA TYR A 44 10.58 -10.01 -0.98
C TYR A 44 9.39 -10.21 -1.91
N VAL A 45 9.36 -9.47 -3.00
CA VAL A 45 8.31 -9.53 -4.03
C VAL A 45 8.99 -9.90 -5.34
N ASP A 46 8.51 -10.95 -5.99
CA ASP A 46 9.07 -11.51 -7.23
C ASP A 46 10.60 -11.76 -7.17
N ASN A 47 11.09 -12.20 -6.00
CA ASN A 47 12.49 -12.46 -5.65
C ASN A 47 13.37 -11.22 -5.49
N GLU A 48 12.77 -10.03 -5.49
CA GLU A 48 13.46 -8.78 -5.21
C GLU A 48 13.10 -8.26 -3.82
N PHE A 49 14.07 -7.65 -3.15
CA PHE A 49 13.81 -7.00 -1.86
C PHE A 49 12.88 -5.81 -2.06
N PHE A 50 11.74 -5.83 -1.38
CA PHE A 50 10.75 -4.76 -1.46
C PHE A 50 10.89 -3.78 -0.29
N LEU A 51 10.64 -4.26 0.94
CA LEU A 51 10.61 -3.42 2.14
C LEU A 51 10.85 -4.26 3.39
N GLY A 52 11.49 -3.65 4.39
CA GLY A 52 11.49 -4.19 5.75
C GLY A 52 10.29 -3.70 6.54
N VAL A 53 9.46 -4.61 7.06
CA VAL A 53 8.22 -4.33 7.80
C VAL A 53 8.32 -4.74 9.26
N ASP A 54 7.64 -4.00 10.13
CA ASP A 54 7.40 -4.38 11.53
C ASP A 54 6.43 -5.59 11.62
N SER A 55 6.60 -6.42 12.64
CA SER A 55 5.76 -7.61 12.86
C SER A 55 4.28 -7.27 12.91
N ASP A 56 3.93 -6.12 13.47
CA ASP A 56 2.53 -5.73 13.60
C ASP A 56 1.93 -5.33 12.25
N VAL A 57 2.71 -4.74 11.33
CA VAL A 57 2.26 -4.44 9.96
C VAL A 57 2.06 -5.74 9.19
N LEU A 58 3.00 -6.68 9.34
CA LEU A 58 2.93 -7.99 8.71
C LEU A 58 1.66 -8.74 9.13
N VAL A 59 1.36 -8.76 10.43
CA VAL A 59 0.16 -9.39 10.98
C VAL A 59 -1.12 -8.63 10.59
N ALA A 60 -1.12 -7.29 10.68
CA ALA A 60 -2.29 -6.48 10.38
C ALA A 60 -2.73 -6.58 8.91
N LEU A 61 -1.76 -6.70 7.98
CA LEU A 61 -2.03 -6.86 6.56
C LEU A 61 -2.07 -8.33 6.11
N GLY A 62 -1.85 -9.27 7.02
CA GLY A 62 -1.89 -10.71 6.74
C GLY A 62 -0.88 -11.16 5.69
N LEU A 63 0.31 -10.56 5.65
CA LEU A 63 1.30 -10.83 4.61
C LEU A 63 1.87 -12.25 4.74
N ALA A 64 1.81 -13.01 3.64
CA ALA A 64 2.31 -14.38 3.60
C ALA A 64 3.10 -14.67 2.31
N VAL A 65 4.06 -15.58 2.39
CA VAL A 65 4.78 -16.08 1.22
C VAL A 65 3.80 -16.82 0.29
N GLY A 66 3.90 -16.57 -1.01
CA GLY A 66 3.00 -17.08 -2.04
C GLY A 66 1.75 -16.23 -2.27
N GLN A 67 1.53 -15.19 -1.46
CA GLN A 67 0.42 -14.27 -1.64
C GLN A 67 0.59 -13.42 -2.90
N LYS A 68 -0.49 -13.29 -3.67
CA LYS A 68 -0.58 -12.33 -4.76
C LYS A 68 -0.87 -10.94 -4.21
N VAL A 69 -0.10 -9.96 -4.67
CA VAL A 69 -0.19 -8.57 -4.23
C VAL A 69 -0.28 -7.69 -5.47
N ASP A 70 -1.19 -6.73 -5.46
CA ASP A 70 -1.29 -5.71 -6.48
C ASP A 70 -0.65 -4.40 -6.02
N ARG A 71 -0.65 -3.41 -6.89
CA ARG A 71 -0.08 -2.08 -6.60
C ARG A 71 -0.73 -1.42 -5.40
N GLU A 72 -2.04 -1.55 -5.25
CA GLU A 72 -2.78 -0.95 -4.12
C GLU A 72 -2.34 -1.55 -2.77
N LEU A 73 -2.18 -2.88 -2.70
CA LEU A 73 -1.70 -3.53 -1.50
C LEU A 73 -0.24 -3.19 -1.22
N LEU A 74 0.62 -3.10 -2.24
CA LEU A 74 2.01 -2.66 -2.08
C LEU A 74 2.10 -1.25 -1.51
N ASP A 75 1.31 -0.31 -2.03
CA ASP A 75 1.23 1.07 -1.53
C ASP A 75 0.71 1.13 -0.10
N ARG A 76 -0.26 0.26 0.24
CA ARG A 76 -0.78 0.13 1.60
C ARG A 76 0.28 -0.40 2.58
N ILE A 77 1.08 -1.39 2.18
CA ILE A 77 2.19 -1.91 2.99
C ILE A 77 3.19 -0.78 3.29
N VAL A 78 3.57 0.00 2.28
CA VAL A 78 4.48 1.14 2.43
C VAL A 78 3.91 2.20 3.39
N THR A 79 2.62 2.52 3.24
CA THR A 79 1.94 3.52 4.07
C THR A 79 1.89 3.09 5.53
N GLU A 80 1.45 1.86 5.82
CA GLU A 80 1.34 1.35 7.19
C GLU A 80 2.70 1.25 7.89
N GLU A 81 3.74 0.74 7.21
CA GLU A 81 5.10 0.72 7.76
C GLU A 81 5.63 2.14 8.03
N THR A 82 5.37 3.08 7.13
CA THR A 82 5.81 4.48 7.30
C THR A 82 5.13 5.13 8.50
N VAL A 83 3.81 4.97 8.63
CA VAL A 83 3.03 5.49 9.76
C VAL A 83 3.50 4.84 11.07
N ARG A 84 3.71 3.53 11.07
CA ARG A 84 4.18 2.79 12.25
C ARG A 84 5.56 3.26 12.69
N ARG A 85 6.50 3.40 11.76
CA ARG A 85 7.85 3.91 12.02
C ARG A 85 7.82 5.35 12.54
N ALA A 86 7.00 6.22 11.94
CA ALA A 86 6.83 7.59 12.39
C ALA A 86 6.27 7.66 13.82
N LYS A 87 5.26 6.84 14.15
CA LYS A 87 4.71 6.73 15.50
C LYS A 87 5.77 6.24 16.50
N ALA A 88 6.50 5.17 16.18
CA ALA A 88 7.57 4.66 17.04
C ALA A 88 8.65 5.72 17.30
N TYR A 89 9.01 6.49 16.27
CA TYR A 89 9.95 7.60 16.42
C TYR A 89 9.38 8.73 17.28
N ALA A 90 8.12 9.12 17.09
CA ALA A 90 7.44 10.10 17.93
C ALA A 90 7.42 9.67 19.41
N TYR A 91 7.07 8.41 19.69
CA TYR A 91 7.09 7.87 21.05
C TYR A 91 8.49 7.89 21.67
N ASN A 92 9.52 7.56 20.90
CA ASN A 92 10.91 7.69 21.36
C ASN A 92 11.26 9.14 21.68
N LEU A 93 10.86 10.12 20.87
CA LEU A 93 11.12 11.53 21.16
C LEU A 93 10.47 12.01 22.45
N LEU A 94 9.25 11.51 22.72
CA LEU A 94 8.45 11.83 23.91
C LEU A 94 8.93 11.09 25.17
N SER A 95 9.53 9.91 25.02
CA SER A 95 10.05 9.15 26.17
C SER A 95 11.27 9.83 26.82
N TYR A 96 12.05 10.61 26.05
CA TYR A 96 13.19 11.35 26.60
C TYR A 96 12.77 12.59 27.41
N ARG A 97 11.81 13.38 26.91
CA ARG A 97 11.25 14.57 27.57
C ARG A 97 9.98 15.04 26.90
N GLN A 98 9.23 15.92 27.57
CA GLN A 98 8.14 16.66 26.95
C GLN A 98 8.63 17.47 25.73
N ARG A 99 7.83 17.49 24.68
CA ARG A 99 8.07 18.19 23.42
C ARG A 99 6.82 19.00 23.06
N THR A 100 7.01 20.15 22.43
CA THR A 100 5.88 20.90 21.84
C THR A 100 5.41 20.23 20.54
N GLU A 101 4.18 20.54 20.11
CA GLU A 101 3.66 20.06 18.83
C GLU A 101 4.56 20.47 17.65
N LYS A 102 5.05 21.72 17.66
CA LYS A 102 5.98 22.22 16.64
C LYS A 102 7.27 21.41 16.60
N GLU A 103 7.91 21.18 17.74
CA GLU A 103 9.14 20.37 17.81
C GLU A 103 8.89 18.95 17.26
N LEU A 104 7.74 18.36 17.56
CA LEU A 104 7.40 17.02 17.08
C LEU A 104 7.17 17.01 15.56
N ARG A 105 6.43 17.99 15.03
CA ARG A 105 6.18 18.15 13.59
C ARG A 105 7.48 18.36 12.82
N ASP A 106 8.36 19.24 13.31
CA ASP A 106 9.65 19.53 12.70
C ASP A 106 10.55 18.27 12.67
N LYS A 107 10.46 17.42 13.70
CA LYS A 107 11.20 16.15 13.76
C LYS A 107 10.60 15.06 12.87
N LEU A 108 9.28 15.00 12.71
CA LEU A 108 8.62 13.99 11.87
C LEU A 108 8.69 14.33 10.37
N ALA A 109 8.93 15.59 10.02
CA ALA A 109 9.09 16.06 8.64
C ALA A 109 10.52 15.94 8.10
N SER A 110 11.51 15.61 8.94
CA SER A 110 12.93 15.42 8.57
C SER A 110 13.26 13.97 8.26
#